data_AF-A0A6J5Y1G5-F1
#
_entry.id   AF-A0A6J5Y1G5-F1
#
_cell.length_a   1.000
_cell.length_b   1.000
_cell.length_c   1.000
_cell.angle_alpha   90.00
_cell.angle_beta   90.00
_cell.angle_gamma   90.00
#
_symmetry.space_group_name_H-M   'P 1'
#
loop_
_entity.id
_entity.type
_entity.pdbx_description
1 polymer ?
#
loop_
_entity_poly.entity_id
_entity_poly.type
_entity_poly.pdbx_seq_one_letter_code
_entity_poly.pdbx_strand_id
1 'polypeptide(L)'
;MQKEKGLSAHPTLSLTVSSLQIQTQRNIFRLKGMVFLSWVRPSPEEQKACIGRSGSFNYEAKFRGATAKSLSSLQEDKGLSNNGFLFNHARVLVGSGVDTYEKGKRALQDWRHFGLNWAFVDPKTPVQNGVKFCVCVKEFLPWVMMPLQVVYVNENRPSKQSMASFRFGGGTLQGHLLAGEERFSIELDENNQVWYEILSFSKPAHPLSFIGYPYVMLRQKYFAHQSSNAIMKHLNALKS
;
A
#
# COMPACT_ATOMS: atom_id res chain seq x y z
N MET A 1 70.25 -21.92 -36.74
CA MET A 1 70.50 -20.59 -36.15
C MET A 1 69.13 -19.96 -35.89
N GLN A 2 68.90 -19.57 -34.63
CA GLN A 2 67.72 -18.93 -34.00
C GLN A 2 66.72 -18.21 -34.94
N LYS A 3 65.40 -18.22 -34.70
CA LYS A 3 64.73 -17.50 -33.59
C LYS A 3 63.25 -17.88 -33.49
N GLU A 4 62.78 -18.07 -32.26
CA GLU A 4 61.37 -18.09 -31.85
C GLU A 4 60.64 -16.78 -32.14
N LYS A 5 59.31 -16.85 -32.30
CA LYS A 5 58.31 -15.96 -31.65
C LYS A 5 56.88 -16.33 -32.10
N GLY A 6 55.94 -16.40 -31.16
CA GLY A 6 54.53 -16.10 -31.46
C GLY A 6 53.48 -17.01 -30.83
N LEU A 7 53.27 -16.85 -29.52
CA LEU A 7 52.11 -17.31 -28.76
C LEU A 7 50.82 -16.57 -29.19
N SER A 8 49.70 -17.27 -29.38
CA SER A 8 48.39 -16.79 -28.90
C SER A 8 47.32 -17.88 -29.00
N ALA A 9 46.80 -18.29 -27.84
CA ALA A 9 45.63 -19.15 -27.70
C ALA A 9 44.36 -18.36 -28.04
N HIS A 10 43.47 -18.95 -28.83
CA HIS A 10 42.11 -18.44 -29.04
C HIS A 10 41.22 -18.83 -27.86
N PRO A 11 40.60 -17.88 -27.12
CA PRO A 11 39.54 -18.22 -26.20
C PRO A 11 38.21 -18.32 -26.96
N THR A 12 37.63 -19.51 -26.98
CA THR A 12 36.23 -19.72 -27.37
C THR A 12 35.35 -19.04 -26.32
N LEU A 13 34.80 -17.87 -26.66
CA LEU A 13 33.82 -17.17 -25.82
C LEU A 13 32.54 -18.00 -25.75
N SER A 14 32.38 -18.73 -24.65
CA SER A 14 31.09 -19.24 -24.18
C SER A 14 30.15 -18.06 -23.94
N LEU A 15 29.17 -17.88 -24.83
CA LEU A 15 28.05 -16.95 -24.66
C LEU A 15 27.19 -17.43 -23.49
N THR A 16 27.54 -16.98 -22.28
CA THR A 16 26.73 -17.15 -21.08
C THR A 16 25.43 -16.37 -21.19
N VAL A 17 24.36 -17.04 -20.78
CA VAL A 17 22.97 -16.63 -20.64
C VAL A 17 22.82 -15.20 -20.08
N SER A 18 22.80 -14.20 -20.96
CA SER A 18 22.44 -12.80 -20.62
C SER A 18 21.21 -12.29 -21.37
N SER A 19 20.57 -13.14 -22.19
CA SER A 19 19.38 -12.77 -22.97
C SER A 19 18.07 -12.87 -22.19
N LEU A 20 18.00 -13.66 -21.10
CA LEU A 20 16.77 -13.82 -20.33
C LEU A 20 16.45 -12.63 -19.40
N GLN A 21 17.46 -11.91 -18.90
CA GLN A 21 17.23 -10.74 -18.02
C GLN A 21 16.84 -9.46 -18.77
N ILE A 22 17.08 -9.40 -20.08
CA ILE A 22 16.75 -8.21 -20.90
C ILE A 22 15.25 -8.18 -21.24
N GLN A 23 14.55 -9.32 -21.23
CA GLN A 23 13.15 -9.40 -21.65
C GLN A 23 12.16 -9.05 -20.53
N THR A 24 12.55 -9.17 -19.26
CA THR A 24 11.69 -8.88 -18.09
C THR A 24 11.61 -7.40 -17.70
N GLN A 25 12.49 -6.54 -18.22
CA GLN A 25 12.48 -5.10 -17.88
C GLN A 25 11.74 -4.20 -18.89
N ARG A 26 11.24 -4.73 -20.02
CA ARG A 26 10.69 -3.92 -21.12
C ARG A 26 9.39 -3.16 -20.79
N ASN A 27 8.72 -3.49 -19.69
CA ASN A 27 7.43 -2.89 -19.35
C ASN A 27 7.52 -1.71 -18.37
N ILE A 28 8.69 -1.43 -17.80
CA ILE A 28 8.87 -0.39 -16.78
C ILE A 28 9.59 0.80 -17.37
N PHE A 29 8.95 1.97 -17.29
CA PHE A 29 9.59 3.25 -17.63
C PHE A 29 9.55 4.19 -16.42
N ARG A 30 10.66 4.91 -16.23
CA ARG A 30 10.90 5.78 -15.08
C ARG A 30 10.68 7.23 -15.50
N LEU A 31 9.76 7.92 -14.84
CA LEU A 31 9.72 9.38 -14.88
C LEU A 31 10.73 9.94 -13.87
N LYS A 32 11.32 11.12 -14.15
CA LYS A 32 12.16 11.85 -13.19
C LYS A 32 11.37 12.00 -11.87
N GLY A 33 11.76 11.28 -10.81
CA GLY A 33 11.04 11.29 -9.52
C GLY A 33 10.68 9.95 -8.86
N MET A 34 11.35 8.82 -9.19
CA MET A 34 11.15 7.52 -8.50
C MET A 34 9.73 6.92 -8.59
N VAL A 35 8.92 7.29 -9.57
CA VAL A 35 7.63 6.62 -9.83
C VAL A 35 7.85 5.32 -10.61
N PHE A 36 7.19 4.24 -10.19
CA PHE A 36 7.30 2.91 -10.77
C PHE A 36 6.06 2.59 -11.59
N LEU A 37 6.22 2.48 -12.92
CA LEU A 37 5.13 2.24 -13.85
C LEU A 37 5.27 0.86 -14.49
N SER A 38 4.15 0.18 -14.80
CA SER A 38 4.16 -1.05 -15.61
C SER A 38 2.98 -1.06 -16.59
N TRP A 39 3.21 -1.43 -17.85
CA TRP A 39 2.14 -1.55 -18.86
C TRP A 39 1.18 -2.71 -18.58
N VAL A 40 1.62 -3.70 -17.82
CA VAL A 40 0.85 -4.88 -17.44
C VAL A 40 0.67 -4.93 -15.92
N ARG A 41 -0.19 -5.83 -15.44
CA ARG A 41 -0.38 -6.03 -14.01
C ARG A 41 0.97 -6.39 -13.37
N PRO A 42 1.46 -5.64 -12.36
CA PRO A 42 2.78 -5.87 -11.79
C PRO A 42 2.95 -7.27 -11.20
N SER A 43 4.03 -7.94 -11.58
CA SER A 43 4.48 -9.21 -11.03
C SER A 43 5.05 -9.06 -9.60
N PRO A 44 5.16 -10.16 -8.83
CA PRO A 44 5.82 -10.14 -7.52
C PRO A 44 7.26 -9.63 -7.57
N GLU A 45 8.00 -9.95 -8.63
CA GLU A 45 9.38 -9.49 -8.83
C GLU A 45 9.45 -7.98 -9.04
N GLU A 46 8.54 -7.41 -9.83
CA GLU A 46 8.45 -5.95 -10.04
C GLU A 46 8.06 -5.22 -8.75
N GLN A 47 7.12 -5.78 -7.98
CA GLN A 47 6.74 -5.25 -6.67
C GLN A 47 7.93 -5.29 -5.68
N LYS A 48 8.68 -6.40 -5.64
CA LYS A 48 9.89 -6.52 -4.83
C LYS A 48 10.96 -5.52 -5.26
N ALA A 49 11.13 -5.29 -6.56
CA ALA A 49 12.04 -4.28 -7.09
C ALA A 49 11.61 -2.85 -6.71
N CYS A 50 10.30 -2.54 -6.77
CA CYS A 50 9.74 -1.28 -6.29
C CYS A 50 10.06 -1.07 -4.80
N ILE A 51 9.79 -2.08 -3.96
CA ILE A 51 10.07 -2.02 -2.52
C ILE A 51 11.57 -1.90 -2.24
N GLY A 52 12.43 -2.69 -2.89
CA GLY A 52 13.87 -2.67 -2.68
C GLY A 52 14.53 -1.35 -3.10
N ARG A 53 13.90 -0.62 -4.03
CA ARG A 53 14.34 0.70 -4.49
C ARG A 53 13.65 1.85 -3.78
N SER A 54 12.62 1.57 -2.99
CA SER A 54 12.01 2.56 -2.10
C SER A 54 12.98 2.94 -1.00
N GLY A 55 13.08 4.23 -0.69
CA GLY A 55 13.92 4.71 0.40
C GLY A 55 13.23 4.58 1.77
N SER A 56 13.44 5.59 2.61
CA SER A 56 12.73 5.83 3.85
C SER A 56 11.32 6.40 3.63
N PHE A 57 10.64 6.77 4.73
CA PHE A 57 9.37 7.48 4.69
C PHE A 57 9.52 8.85 4.02
N ASN A 58 8.56 9.23 3.17
CA ASN A 58 8.56 10.52 2.46
C ASN A 58 7.74 11.61 3.20
N TYR A 59 7.45 11.41 4.48
CA TYR A 59 6.78 12.35 5.38
C TYR A 59 7.51 12.43 6.73
N GLU A 60 7.24 13.48 7.50
CA GLU A 60 8.03 13.84 8.67
C GLU A 60 7.87 12.80 9.81
N ALA A 61 8.98 12.43 10.43
CA ALA A 61 9.04 11.36 11.42
C ALA A 61 8.06 11.52 12.60
N LYS A 62 7.73 12.77 12.96
CA LYS A 62 6.80 13.14 14.05
C LYS A 62 5.34 12.77 13.78
N PHE A 63 4.97 12.55 12.52
CA PHE A 63 3.61 12.18 12.14
C PHE A 63 3.43 10.66 11.95
N ARG A 64 4.49 9.87 12.09
CA ARG A 64 4.43 8.41 11.94
C ARG A 64 3.59 7.79 13.06
N GLY A 65 2.62 6.98 12.67
CA GLY A 65 1.64 6.39 13.58
C GLY A 65 0.55 7.35 14.03
N ALA A 66 0.45 8.56 13.46
CA ALA A 66 -0.58 9.51 13.87
C ALA A 66 -2.00 8.96 13.64
N THR A 67 -2.21 8.16 12.59
CA THR A 67 -3.53 7.54 12.30
C THR A 67 -3.98 6.53 13.35
N ALA A 68 -3.13 6.14 14.30
CA ALA A 68 -3.53 5.33 15.46
C ALA A 68 -4.54 6.06 16.37
N LYS A 69 -4.55 7.40 16.33
CA LYS A 69 -5.50 8.27 17.05
C LYS A 69 -6.85 8.36 16.30
N SER A 70 -7.85 8.98 16.93
CA SER A 70 -9.16 9.23 16.30
C SER A 70 -9.09 10.36 15.26
N LEU A 71 -10.08 10.41 14.34
CA LEU A 71 -10.21 11.49 13.37
C LEU A 71 -10.20 12.88 14.03
N SER A 72 -10.94 13.07 15.12
CA SER A 72 -11.00 14.35 15.85
C SER A 72 -9.61 14.80 16.31
N SER A 73 -8.84 13.88 16.92
CA SER A 73 -7.47 14.18 17.34
C SER A 73 -6.53 14.51 16.16
N LEU A 74 -6.75 13.92 14.99
CA LEU A 74 -5.99 14.27 13.79
C LEU A 74 -6.36 15.67 13.27
N GLN A 75 -7.64 16.02 13.28
CA GLN A 75 -8.14 17.31 12.80
C GLN A 75 -7.70 18.46 13.71
N GLU A 76 -7.58 18.21 15.02
CA GLU A 76 -7.08 19.19 16.00
C GLU A 76 -5.55 19.34 15.97
N ASP A 77 -4.82 18.41 15.34
CA ASP A 77 -3.37 18.47 15.20
C ASP A 77 -2.96 19.57 14.22
N LYS A 78 -2.67 20.76 14.78
CA LYS A 78 -2.15 21.91 14.02
C LYS A 78 -0.85 21.60 13.28
N GLY A 79 -0.09 20.60 13.72
CA GLY A 79 1.09 20.13 13.01
C GLY A 79 0.71 19.58 11.63
N LEU A 80 -0.31 18.73 11.54
CA LEU A 80 -0.76 18.15 10.26
C LEU A 80 -1.32 19.23 9.33
N SER A 81 -2.21 20.08 9.82
CA SER A 81 -2.83 21.13 9.00
C SER A 81 -1.82 22.17 8.51
N ASN A 82 -0.91 22.64 9.37
CA ASN A 82 0.13 23.60 8.97
C ASN A 82 1.16 23.01 7.98
N ASN A 83 1.25 21.68 7.86
CA ASN A 83 2.12 21.00 6.90
C ASN A 83 1.40 20.59 5.60
N GLY A 84 0.16 21.07 5.40
CA GLY A 84 -0.61 20.92 4.17
C GLY A 84 -1.21 19.52 3.96
N PHE A 85 -1.33 18.72 5.01
CA PHE A 85 -1.99 17.42 4.92
C PHE A 85 -3.50 17.57 4.86
N LEU A 86 -4.13 16.83 3.94
CA LEU A 86 -5.58 16.69 3.85
C LEU A 86 -6.01 15.34 4.38
N PHE A 87 -7.20 15.29 4.97
CA PHE A 87 -7.77 14.08 5.55
C PHE A 87 -8.76 13.41 4.61
N ASN A 88 -8.75 12.09 4.61
CA ASN A 88 -9.78 11.26 4.00
C ASN A 88 -10.30 10.28 5.04
N HIS A 89 -11.62 10.13 5.10
CA HIS A 89 -12.29 9.31 6.10
C HIS A 89 -13.52 8.64 5.51
N ALA A 90 -13.67 7.35 5.81
CA ALA A 90 -14.88 6.59 5.55
C ALA A 90 -15.09 5.59 6.67
N ARG A 91 -16.30 5.50 7.21
CA ARG A 91 -16.69 4.51 8.21
C ARG A 91 -18.03 3.93 7.81
N VAL A 92 -18.13 2.60 7.73
CA VAL A 92 -19.33 1.89 7.31
C VAL A 92 -19.66 0.74 8.25
N LEU A 93 -20.95 0.54 8.51
CA LEU A 93 -21.44 -0.61 9.24
C LEU A 93 -21.38 -1.84 8.32
N VAL A 94 -20.68 -2.90 8.74
CA VAL A 94 -20.47 -4.11 7.94
C VAL A 94 -21.13 -5.37 8.52
N GLY A 95 -21.72 -5.24 9.71
CA GLY A 95 -22.54 -6.28 10.33
C GLY A 95 -22.56 -6.17 11.85
N SER A 96 -22.70 -7.30 12.53
CA SER A 96 -22.77 -7.38 13.98
C SER A 96 -22.15 -8.68 14.49
N GLY A 97 -21.75 -8.71 15.76
CA GLY A 97 -21.24 -9.91 16.41
C GLY A 97 -19.74 -10.15 16.26
N VAL A 98 -19.20 -10.91 17.22
CA VAL A 98 -17.80 -11.33 17.28
C VAL A 98 -17.39 -12.12 16.02
N ASP A 99 -18.26 -12.98 15.48
CA ASP A 99 -17.95 -13.73 14.24
C ASP A 99 -17.71 -12.80 13.05
N THR A 100 -18.56 -11.79 12.84
CA THR A 100 -18.36 -10.79 11.79
C THR A 100 -17.06 -10.02 12.02
N TYR A 101 -16.74 -9.67 13.27
CA TYR A 101 -15.47 -9.02 13.62
C TYR A 101 -14.26 -9.90 13.28
N GLU A 102 -14.24 -11.18 13.65
CA GLU A 102 -13.12 -12.08 13.33
C GLU A 102 -12.95 -12.26 11.81
N LYS A 103 -14.06 -12.43 11.09
CA LYS A 103 -14.05 -12.48 9.63
C LYS A 103 -13.53 -11.17 9.02
N GLY A 104 -13.93 -10.03 9.57
CA GLY A 104 -13.47 -8.71 9.16
C GLY A 104 -11.99 -8.50 9.41
N LYS A 105 -11.47 -8.93 10.56
CA LYS A 105 -10.05 -8.91 10.91
C LYS A 105 -9.24 -9.72 9.89
N ARG A 106 -9.65 -10.97 9.62
CA ARG A 106 -9.00 -11.81 8.60
C ARG A 106 -9.05 -11.17 7.22
N ALA A 107 -10.18 -10.56 6.84
CA ALA A 107 -10.31 -9.86 5.58
C ALA A 107 -9.31 -8.69 5.42
N LEU A 108 -8.99 -7.99 6.51
CA LEU A 108 -7.94 -6.96 6.50
C LEU A 108 -6.54 -7.57 6.38
N GLN A 109 -6.26 -8.66 7.12
CA GLN A 109 -4.99 -9.38 7.05
C GLN A 109 -4.71 -10.00 5.68
N ASP A 110 -5.78 -10.42 4.98
CA ASP A 110 -5.74 -10.99 3.63
C ASP A 110 -5.87 -9.93 2.51
N TRP A 111 -5.80 -8.64 2.84
CA TRP A 111 -5.89 -7.52 1.90
C TRP A 111 -7.18 -7.49 1.05
N ARG A 112 -8.31 -8.01 1.55
CA ARG A 112 -9.59 -8.05 0.81
C ARG A 112 -10.16 -6.67 0.49
N HIS A 113 -9.83 -5.67 1.29
CA HIS A 113 -10.15 -4.26 1.06
C HIS A 113 -9.40 -3.65 -0.15
N PHE A 114 -8.37 -4.32 -0.65
CA PHE A 114 -7.69 -4.09 -1.93
C PHE A 114 -8.01 -5.21 -2.94
N GLY A 115 -9.11 -5.95 -2.77
CA GLY A 115 -9.57 -6.97 -3.73
C GLY A 115 -10.24 -6.36 -4.97
N LEU A 116 -9.66 -5.31 -5.55
CA LEU A 116 -10.26 -4.52 -6.63
C LEU A 116 -9.62 -4.86 -7.98
N ASN A 117 -10.41 -4.81 -9.06
CA ASN A 117 -9.90 -5.09 -10.41
C ASN A 117 -8.79 -4.09 -10.84
N TRP A 118 -8.79 -2.91 -10.23
CA TRP A 118 -7.90 -1.81 -10.55
C TRP A 118 -6.92 -1.45 -9.42
N ALA A 119 -7.00 -2.09 -8.24
CA ALA A 119 -6.05 -1.85 -7.15
C ALA A 119 -5.85 -3.13 -6.36
N PHE A 120 -4.61 -3.49 -6.03
CA PHE A 120 -4.31 -4.67 -5.23
C PHE A 120 -3.02 -4.54 -4.43
N VAL A 121 -2.90 -5.39 -3.41
CA VAL A 121 -1.67 -5.72 -2.68
C VAL A 121 -1.44 -7.22 -2.82
N ASP A 122 -0.18 -7.67 -2.84
CA ASP A 122 0.12 -9.11 -2.81
C ASP A 122 -0.46 -9.73 -1.53
N PRO A 123 -1.41 -10.67 -1.62
CA PRO A 123 -2.06 -11.28 -0.45
C PRO A 123 -1.10 -12.07 0.44
N LYS A 124 0.11 -12.40 -0.04
CA LYS A 124 1.16 -13.03 0.77
C LYS A 124 1.89 -12.05 1.68
N THR A 125 1.65 -10.75 1.53
CA THR A 125 2.27 -9.70 2.35
C THR A 125 1.71 -9.75 3.77
N PRO A 126 2.53 -10.03 4.80
CA PRO A 126 2.03 -10.05 6.17
C PRO A 126 1.73 -8.62 6.67
N VAL A 127 0.58 -8.44 7.32
CA VAL A 127 0.24 -7.20 8.04
C VAL A 127 0.95 -7.19 9.39
N GLN A 128 2.22 -6.76 9.39
CA GLN A 128 3.07 -6.71 10.58
C GLN A 128 3.92 -5.43 10.58
N ASN A 129 4.17 -4.86 11.75
CA ASN A 129 4.96 -3.63 11.87
C ASN A 129 6.34 -3.78 11.20
N GLY A 130 6.74 -2.78 10.42
CA GLY A 130 8.01 -2.77 9.69
C GLY A 130 7.97 -3.45 8.32
N VAL A 131 6.92 -4.22 8.00
CA VAL A 131 6.81 -4.88 6.70
C VAL A 131 6.54 -3.85 5.61
N LYS A 132 7.40 -3.84 4.59
CA LYS A 132 7.19 -3.05 3.38
C LYS A 132 6.28 -3.78 2.41
N PHE A 133 5.42 -3.03 1.74
CA PHE A 133 4.47 -3.55 0.76
C PHE A 133 4.28 -2.57 -0.38
N CYS A 134 3.60 -3.02 -1.42
CA CYS A 134 3.31 -2.20 -2.59
C CYS A 134 1.82 -2.26 -2.91
N VAL A 135 1.19 -1.09 -3.02
CA VAL A 135 -0.14 -0.97 -3.61
C VAL A 135 0.05 -0.76 -5.11
N CYS A 136 -0.51 -1.66 -5.91
CA CYS A 136 -0.48 -1.57 -7.37
C CYS A 136 -1.83 -1.05 -7.85
N VAL A 137 -1.85 0.10 -8.52
CA VAL A 137 -3.06 0.76 -9.01
C VAL A 137 -3.04 0.88 -10.52
N LYS A 138 -4.09 0.41 -11.17
CA LYS A 138 -4.36 0.63 -12.59
C LYS A 138 -5.07 1.95 -12.75
N GLU A 139 -4.36 2.92 -13.31
CA GLU A 139 -4.97 4.13 -13.84
C GLU A 139 -5.30 3.94 -15.33
N PHE A 140 -5.62 5.03 -16.06
CA PHE A 140 -6.08 4.94 -17.46
C PHE A 140 -5.15 4.09 -18.33
N LEU A 141 -3.82 4.28 -18.22
CA LEU A 141 -2.68 3.44 -18.65
C LEU A 141 -1.43 4.30 -18.30
N PRO A 142 -0.36 3.81 -17.62
CA PRO A 142 -0.02 2.46 -17.14
C PRO A 142 -0.45 2.15 -15.67
N TRP A 143 -0.10 0.97 -15.16
CA TRP A 143 -0.14 0.66 -13.72
C TRP A 143 0.90 1.48 -12.97
N VAL A 144 0.56 1.91 -11.76
CA VAL A 144 1.43 2.61 -10.82
C VAL A 144 1.67 1.71 -9.61
N MET A 145 2.93 1.49 -9.27
CA MET A 145 3.35 0.80 -8.06
C MET A 145 3.72 1.85 -7.00
N MET A 146 3.04 1.79 -5.87
CA MET A 146 3.18 2.74 -4.77
C MET A 146 3.74 2.01 -3.54
N PRO A 147 4.99 2.31 -3.10
CA PRO A 147 5.60 1.63 -1.97
C PRO A 147 5.16 2.25 -0.63
N LEU A 148 4.82 1.37 0.32
CA LEU A 148 4.44 1.72 1.69
C LEU A 148 5.16 0.79 2.68
N GLN A 149 5.08 1.14 3.96
CA GLN A 149 5.50 0.31 5.07
C GLN A 149 4.44 0.32 6.17
N VAL A 150 4.15 -0.85 6.75
CA VAL A 150 3.29 -0.93 7.93
C VAL A 150 4.02 -0.26 9.09
N VAL A 151 3.43 0.79 9.66
CA VAL A 151 4.03 1.61 10.73
C VAL A 151 3.61 1.20 12.14
N TYR A 152 2.46 0.54 12.25
CA TYR A 152 1.98 -0.08 13.48
C TYR A 152 0.88 -1.09 13.16
N VAL A 153 0.66 -2.02 14.09
CA VAL A 153 -0.51 -2.90 14.14
C VAL A 153 -0.99 -2.88 15.58
N ASN A 154 -2.24 -2.45 15.81
CA ASN A 154 -2.85 -2.41 17.12
C ASN A 154 -4.05 -3.36 17.15
N GLU A 155 -4.07 -4.23 18.13
CA GLU A 155 -5.23 -5.06 18.45
C GLU A 155 -5.61 -4.82 19.90
N ASN A 156 -6.90 -4.54 20.15
CA ASN A 156 -7.44 -4.37 21.48
C ASN A 156 -8.61 -5.34 21.67
N ARG A 157 -8.54 -6.12 22.75
CA ARG A 157 -9.61 -7.02 23.22
C ARG A 157 -9.74 -6.86 24.73
N PRO A 158 -10.55 -5.91 25.22
CA PRO A 158 -10.88 -5.83 26.63
C PRO A 158 -11.42 -7.17 27.13
N SER A 159 -11.18 -7.47 28.41
CA SER A 159 -11.58 -8.74 29.05
C SER A 159 -13.10 -9.00 29.02
N LYS A 160 -13.91 -7.96 28.74
CA LYS A 160 -15.34 -8.11 28.44
C LYS A 160 -15.50 -8.27 26.93
N GLN A 161 -16.00 -9.42 26.51
CA GLN A 161 -16.16 -9.88 25.12
C GLN A 161 -17.07 -8.99 24.22
N SER A 162 -17.51 -7.82 24.71
CA SER A 162 -18.43 -6.93 24.02
C SER A 162 -17.76 -5.95 23.06
N MET A 163 -16.44 -5.74 23.14
CA MET A 163 -15.72 -4.84 22.24
C MET A 163 -14.41 -5.46 21.77
N ALA A 164 -14.03 -5.17 20.53
CA ALA A 164 -12.75 -5.58 19.98
C ALA A 164 -12.36 -4.66 18.83
N SER A 165 -11.08 -4.42 18.63
CA SER A 165 -10.61 -3.68 17.46
C SER A 165 -9.30 -4.24 16.93
N PHE A 166 -9.17 -4.22 15.61
CA PHE A 166 -7.91 -4.49 14.91
C PHE A 166 -7.69 -3.37 13.90
N ARG A 167 -6.48 -2.81 13.88
CA ARG A 167 -6.11 -1.72 12.98
C ARG A 167 -4.63 -1.75 12.65
N PHE A 168 -4.28 -1.32 11.45
CA PHE A 168 -2.89 -1.09 11.07
C PHE A 168 -2.79 0.18 10.22
N GLY A 169 -1.63 0.84 10.30
CA GLY A 169 -1.31 2.01 9.48
C GLY A 169 -0.25 1.68 8.44
N GLY A 170 -0.44 2.12 7.20
CA GLY A 170 0.54 2.10 6.13
C GLY A 170 1.10 3.51 5.89
N GLY A 171 2.39 3.69 6.16
CA GLY A 171 3.12 4.92 5.88
C GLY A 171 3.75 4.88 4.48
N THR A 172 3.64 5.99 3.75
CA THR A 172 4.19 6.12 2.39
C THR A 172 5.72 6.24 2.37
N LEU A 173 6.36 5.60 1.39
CA LEU A 173 7.83 5.63 1.19
C LEU A 173 8.22 6.48 -0.02
N GLN A 174 9.50 6.83 -0.18
CA GLN A 174 9.94 7.47 -1.42
C GLN A 174 9.64 6.60 -2.65
N GLY A 175 9.11 7.24 -3.69
CA GLY A 175 8.53 6.62 -4.87
C GLY A 175 7.00 6.52 -4.85
N HIS A 176 6.38 6.82 -3.71
CA HIS A 176 4.93 7.02 -3.60
C HIS A 176 4.52 8.38 -4.16
N LEU A 177 3.36 8.47 -4.84
CA LEU A 177 2.85 9.73 -5.40
C LEU A 177 2.40 10.74 -4.34
N LEU A 178 2.02 10.23 -3.18
CA LEU A 178 1.60 10.99 -2.00
C LEU A 178 2.57 10.79 -0.84
N ALA A 179 2.62 11.76 0.07
CA ALA A 179 3.27 11.67 1.37
C ALA A 179 2.20 11.70 2.45
N GLY A 180 2.28 10.77 3.40
CA GLY A 180 1.25 10.58 4.43
C GLY A 180 1.11 9.13 4.91
N GLU A 181 0.00 8.86 5.59
CA GLU A 181 -0.30 7.59 6.24
C GLU A 181 -1.79 7.24 6.12
N GLU A 182 -2.09 5.96 5.92
CA GLU A 182 -3.45 5.44 5.81
C GLU A 182 -3.67 4.27 6.76
N ARG A 183 -4.75 4.33 7.55
CA ARG A 183 -5.18 3.28 8.45
C ARG A 183 -6.39 2.56 7.90
N PHE A 184 -6.36 1.24 8.03
CA PHE A 184 -7.51 0.36 7.89
C PHE A 184 -7.85 -0.26 9.23
N SER A 185 -9.13 -0.29 9.60
CA SER A 185 -9.57 -0.85 10.88
C SER A 185 -10.91 -1.56 10.80
N ILE A 186 -11.05 -2.58 11.64
CA ILE A 186 -12.31 -3.26 11.96
C ILE A 186 -12.55 -3.14 13.47
N GLU A 187 -13.75 -2.77 13.86
CA GLU A 187 -14.12 -2.53 15.26
C GLU A 187 -15.48 -3.13 15.57
N LEU A 188 -15.55 -3.91 16.65
CA LEU A 188 -16.79 -4.32 17.32
C LEU A 188 -17.03 -3.33 18.46
N ASP A 189 -18.14 -2.58 18.37
CA ASP A 189 -18.55 -1.61 19.39
C ASP A 189 -19.43 -2.23 20.48
N GLU A 190 -19.74 -1.43 21.49
CA GLU A 190 -20.58 -1.83 22.63
C GLU A 190 -22.02 -2.23 22.27
N ASN A 191 -22.52 -1.81 21.09
CA ASN A 191 -23.84 -2.16 20.57
C ASN A 191 -23.81 -3.44 19.72
N ASN A 192 -22.72 -4.20 19.79
CA ASN A 192 -22.48 -5.40 19.01
C ASN A 192 -22.43 -5.13 17.50
N GLN A 193 -22.18 -3.89 17.08
CA GLN A 193 -22.07 -3.51 15.67
C GLN A 193 -20.61 -3.58 15.23
N VAL A 194 -20.39 -4.04 14.00
CA VAL A 194 -19.06 -4.16 13.41
C VAL A 194 -18.87 -3.10 12.34
N TRP A 195 -17.86 -2.26 12.52
CA TRP A 195 -17.53 -1.12 11.66
C TRP A 195 -16.22 -1.36 10.93
N TYR A 196 -16.21 -1.11 9.62
CA TYR A 196 -14.99 -0.95 8.84
C TYR A 196 -14.70 0.54 8.69
N GLU A 197 -13.45 0.93 8.87
CA GLU A 197 -13.04 2.33 8.81
C GLU A 197 -11.70 2.50 8.08
N ILE A 198 -11.66 3.54 7.23
CA ILE A 198 -10.48 4.05 6.55
C ILE A 198 -10.25 5.46 7.06
N LEU A 199 -9.03 5.74 7.52
CA LEU A 199 -8.62 7.09 7.94
C LEU A 199 -7.23 7.35 7.40
N SER A 200 -7.07 8.41 6.62
CA SER A 200 -5.76 8.81 6.13
C SER A 200 -5.55 10.30 6.19
N PHE A 201 -4.28 10.69 6.21
CA PHE A 201 -3.83 12.04 5.92
C PHE A 201 -2.78 11.97 4.81
N SER A 202 -2.86 12.87 3.83
CA SER A 202 -1.88 12.89 2.74
C SER A 202 -1.72 14.27 2.10
N LYS A 203 -0.56 14.48 1.46
CA LYS A 203 -0.25 15.63 0.60
C LYS A 203 0.48 15.16 -0.66
N PRO A 204 0.46 15.92 -1.77
CA PRO A 204 1.24 15.60 -2.96
C PRO A 204 2.73 15.47 -2.65
N ALA A 205 3.37 14.42 -3.18
CA ALA A 205 4.81 14.20 -3.05
C ALA A 205 5.53 14.09 -4.41
N HIS A 206 4.80 14.27 -5.51
CA HIS A 206 5.34 14.14 -6.86
C HIS A 206 4.66 15.15 -7.82
N PRO A 207 5.34 15.69 -8.85
CA PRO A 207 4.71 16.62 -9.79
C PRO A 207 3.40 16.11 -10.41
N LEU A 208 3.32 14.81 -10.69
CA LEU A 208 2.09 14.17 -11.20
C LEU A 208 0.91 14.31 -10.23
N SER A 209 1.13 14.15 -8.92
CA SER A 209 0.07 14.31 -7.92
C SER A 209 -0.23 15.76 -7.62
N PHE A 210 0.71 16.68 -7.86
CA PHE A 210 0.47 18.12 -7.72
C PHE A 210 -0.41 18.65 -8.86
N ILE A 211 -0.08 18.32 -10.11
CA ILE A 211 -0.85 18.74 -11.30
C ILE A 211 -2.26 18.12 -11.27
N GLY A 212 -2.35 16.85 -10.86
CA GLY A 212 -3.61 16.11 -10.78
C GLY A 212 -4.29 16.15 -9.42
N TYR A 213 -3.98 17.10 -8.53
CA TYR A 213 -4.37 16.97 -7.12
C TYR A 213 -5.88 16.82 -6.86
N PRO A 214 -6.77 17.60 -7.51
CA PRO A 214 -8.22 17.39 -7.37
C PRO A 214 -8.66 15.99 -7.81
N TYR A 215 -8.04 15.44 -8.86
CA TYR A 215 -8.27 14.07 -9.30
C TYR A 215 -7.79 13.06 -8.26
N VAL A 216 -6.61 13.24 -7.67
CA VAL A 216 -6.09 12.36 -6.62
C VAL A 216 -7.00 12.35 -5.38
N MET A 217 -7.58 13.49 -5.02
CA MET A 217 -8.58 13.58 -3.94
C MET A 217 -9.84 12.78 -4.29
N LEU A 218 -10.35 12.92 -5.51
CA LEU A 218 -11.49 12.13 -6.00
C LEU A 218 -11.19 10.63 -5.97
N ARG A 219 -9.98 10.23 -6.39
CA ARG A 219 -9.55 8.82 -6.41
C ARG A 219 -9.40 8.23 -5.01
N GLN A 220 -8.95 8.99 -4.02
CA GLN A 220 -8.92 8.53 -2.62
C GLN A 220 -10.34 8.29 -2.06
N LYS A 221 -11.28 9.19 -2.35
CA LYS A 221 -12.69 8.99 -1.98
C LYS A 221 -13.31 7.79 -2.70
N TYR A 222 -13.03 7.64 -3.99
CA TYR A 222 -13.48 6.50 -4.78
C TYR A 222 -12.91 5.18 -4.25
N PHE A 223 -11.60 5.15 -3.94
CA PHE A 223 -10.97 4.01 -3.29
C PHE A 223 -11.66 3.67 -1.97
N ALA A 224 -11.88 4.65 -1.09
CA ALA A 224 -12.50 4.41 0.21
C ALA A 224 -13.90 3.79 0.08
N HIS A 225 -14.69 4.27 -0.88
CA HIS A 225 -16.00 3.69 -1.18
C HIS A 225 -15.91 2.26 -1.73
N GLN A 226 -15.06 2.02 -2.74
CA GLN A 226 -14.90 0.68 -3.33
C GLN A 226 -14.32 -0.34 -2.35
N SER A 227 -13.36 0.08 -1.55
CA SER A 227 -12.75 -0.69 -0.47
C SER A 227 -13.79 -1.09 0.58
N SER A 228 -14.66 -0.16 0.98
CA SER A 228 -15.78 -0.42 1.88
C SER A 228 -16.76 -1.45 1.30
N ASN A 229 -17.12 -1.30 0.03
CA ASN A 229 -17.98 -2.25 -0.68
C ASN A 229 -17.36 -3.65 -0.78
N ALA A 230 -16.05 -3.74 -0.99
CA ALA A 230 -15.34 -5.02 -1.06
C ALA A 230 -15.41 -5.78 0.27
N ILE A 231 -15.22 -5.09 1.40
CA ILE A 231 -15.37 -5.70 2.73
C ILE A 231 -16.82 -6.12 2.99
N MET A 232 -17.80 -5.25 2.73
CA MET A 232 -19.22 -5.59 2.89
C MET A 232 -19.61 -6.82 2.07
N LYS A 233 -19.21 -6.86 0.80
CA LYS A 233 -19.48 -8.00 -0.10
C LYS A 233 -18.83 -9.29 0.40
N HIS A 234 -17.57 -9.22 0.84
CA HIS A 234 -16.85 -10.37 1.37
C HIS A 234 -17.52 -10.93 2.62
N LEU A 235 -17.91 -10.07 3.57
CA LEU A 235 -18.55 -10.50 4.81
C LEU A 235 -19.96 -11.05 4.59
N ASN A 236 -20.72 -10.49 3.64
CA ASN A 236 -22.04 -11.01 3.31
C ASN A 236 -21.97 -12.38 2.61
N ALA A 237 -20.98 -12.60 1.75
CA ALA A 237 -20.76 -13.91 1.10
C ALA A 237 -20.32 -15.02 2.07
N LEU A 238 -19.82 -14.67 3.27
CA LEU A 238 -19.48 -15.64 4.32
C LEU A 238 -20.63 -15.92 5.30
N LYS A 239 -21.80 -15.30 5.09
CA LYS A 239 -23.03 -15.54 5.85
C LYS A 239 -23.99 -16.47 5.09
N SER A 240 -23.92 -16.47 3.76
CA SER A 240 -24.64 -17.37 2.86
C SER A 240 -23.98 -18.74 2.79
#